data_AF-X1LVN5-F1
#
_entry.id   AF-X1LVN5-F1
#
_cell.length_a   1.000
_cell.length_b   1.000
_cell.length_c   1.000
_cell.angle_alpha   90.00
_cell.angle_beta   90.00
_cell.angle_gamma   90.00
#
_symmetry.space_group_name_H-M   'P 1'
#
loop_
_entity.id
_entity.type
_entity.pdbx_description
1 polymer ?
#
loop_
_entity_poly.entity_id
_entity_poly.type
_entity_poly.pdbx_seq_one_letter_code
_entity_poly.pdbx_strand_id
1 'polypeptide(L)'
;QPFVDSQAINRLIEEFDSHDKGIAIPTYQGRRGHPLIFSIKYKAQLSGLKGDIGGREIIKEHPEDILEVAVECEGIVIDIDTITQSSA
;
A
#
# COMPACT_ATOMS: atom_id res chain seq x y z
N GLN A 1 -7.92 -2.29 -6.75
CA GLN A 1 -6.96 -2.23 -7.87
C GLN A 1 -7.09 -3.51 -8.69
N PRO A 2 -7.56 -3.44 -9.95
CA PRO A 2 -7.81 -4.63 -10.76
C PRO A 2 -6.56 -5.22 -11.42
N PHE A 3 -5.44 -4.49 -11.47
CA PHE A 3 -4.22 -4.91 -12.18
C PHE A 3 -3.12 -5.47 -11.27
N VAL A 4 -3.37 -5.58 -9.96
CA VAL A 4 -2.40 -6.18 -9.03
C VAL A 4 -2.50 -7.69 -9.15
N ASP A 5 -1.40 -8.34 -9.48
CA ASP A 5 -1.33 -9.79 -9.58
C ASP A 5 -1.10 -10.46 -8.21
N SER A 6 -1.40 -11.75 -8.13
CA SER A 6 -1.22 -12.55 -6.92
C SER A 6 0.24 -12.70 -6.49
N GLN A 7 1.20 -12.61 -7.41
CA GLN A 7 2.62 -12.76 -7.06
C GLN A 7 3.08 -11.57 -6.24
N ALA A 8 2.68 -10.35 -6.63
CA ALA A 8 2.92 -9.14 -5.86
C ALA A 8 2.27 -9.19 -4.47
N ILE A 9 1.05 -9.71 -4.37
CA ILE A 9 0.37 -9.90 -3.08
C ILE A 9 1.11 -10.89 -2.19
N ASN A 10 1.43 -12.08 -2.71
CA ASN A 10 2.12 -13.11 -1.95
C ASN A 10 3.50 -12.62 -1.48
N ARG A 11 4.25 -11.95 -2.36
CA ARG A 11 5.54 -11.35 -2.03
C ARG A 11 5.42 -10.33 -0.90
N LEU A 12 4.40 -9.47 -0.96
CA LEU A 12 4.15 -8.46 0.06
C LEU A 12 3.82 -9.09 1.43
N ILE A 13 3.04 -10.18 1.45
CA ILE A 13 2.71 -10.93 2.67
C ILE A 13 3.95 -11.63 3.23
N GLU A 14 4.69 -12.37 2.41
CA GLU A 14 5.89 -13.09 2.83
C GLU A 14 6.95 -12.17 3.44
N GLU A 15 7.16 -11.00 2.82
CA GLU A 15 8.09 -10.00 3.34
C GLU A 15 7.58 -9.37 4.63
N PHE A 16 6.28 -9.09 4.73
CA PHE A 16 5.70 -8.57 5.95
C PHE A 16 5.82 -9.56 7.12
N ASP A 17 5.55 -10.85 6.89
CA ASP A 17 5.62 -11.89 7.94
C ASP A 17 7.06 -12.20 8.38
N SER A 18 8.05 -11.95 7.51
CA SER A 18 9.47 -12.22 7.79
C SER A 18 10.22 -11.04 8.42
N HIS A 19 9.59 -9.87 8.53
CA HIS A 19 10.20 -8.66 9.08
C HIS A 19 9.42 -8.13 10.27
N ASP A 20 10.14 -7.57 11.25
CA ASP A 20 9.52 -6.87 12.38
C ASP A 20 9.20 -5.41 11.99
N LYS A 21 8.26 -5.25 11.07
CA LYS A 21 7.74 -3.97 10.58
C LYS A 21 6.23 -3.99 10.62
N GLY A 22 5.62 -2.87 11.01
CA GLY A 22 4.17 -2.79 11.14
C GLY A 22 3.46 -2.23 9.91
N ILE A 23 4.18 -1.74 8.89
CA ILE A 23 3.59 -1.28 7.63
C ILE A 23 4.41 -1.85 6.48
N ALA A 24 3.80 -2.56 5.54
CA ALA A 24 4.46 -2.94 4.28
C ALA A 24 3.83 -2.22 3.09
N ILE A 25 4.69 -1.69 2.22
CA ILE A 25 4.31 -0.92 1.04
C ILE A 25 5.02 -1.51 -0.19
N PRO A 26 4.29 -1.92 -1.23
CA PRO A 26 4.92 -2.39 -2.45
C PRO A 26 5.55 -1.22 -3.20
N THR A 27 6.69 -1.47 -3.83
CA THR A 27 7.36 -0.53 -4.73
C THR A 27 7.61 -1.17 -6.09
N TYR A 28 7.36 -0.41 -7.15
CA TYR A 28 7.68 -0.77 -8.53
C TYR A 28 8.54 0.34 -9.11
N GLN A 29 9.77 0.01 -9.52
CA GLN A 29 10.74 0.97 -10.05
C GLN A 29 10.94 2.20 -9.14
N GLY A 30 11.02 1.98 -7.82
CA GLY A 30 11.20 3.04 -6.81
C GLY A 30 9.94 3.85 -6.50
N ARG A 31 8.79 3.51 -7.10
CA ARG A 31 7.51 4.17 -6.83
C ARG A 31 6.67 3.33 -5.89
N ARG A 32 6.29 3.90 -4.75
CA ARG A 32 5.33 3.29 -3.81
C ARG A 32 3.95 3.18 -4.46
N GLY A 33 3.25 2.09 -4.18
CA GLY A 33 1.88 1.90 -4.60
C GLY A 33 1.03 1.14 -3.58
N HIS A 34 0.01 0.44 -4.07
CA HIS A 34 -0.97 -0.28 -3.28
C HIS A 34 -1.07 -1.74 -3.79
N PRO A 35 -1.56 -2.69 -2.97
CA PRO A 35 -2.12 -2.52 -1.62
C PRO A 35 -1.05 -2.36 -0.53
N LEU A 36 -1.43 -1.75 0.60
CA LEU A 36 -0.59 -1.69 1.81
C LEU A 36 -1.04 -2.74 2.81
N ILE A 37 -0.09 -3.24 3.62
CA ILE A 37 -0.38 -4.03 4.81
C ILE A 37 -0.13 -3.16 6.03
N PHE A 38 -1.07 -3.19 6.97
CA PHE A 38 -0.90 -2.62 8.31
C PHE A 38 -1.00 -3.75 9.35
N SER A 39 -0.05 -3.78 10.27
CA SER A 39 -0.11 -4.62 11.46
C SER A 39 -1.33 -4.28 12.29
N ILE A 40 -1.86 -5.28 12.99
CA ILE A 40 -3.01 -5.14 13.89
C ILE A 40 -2.80 -4.07 14.96
N LYS A 41 -1.55 -3.74 15.32
CA LYS A 41 -1.23 -2.66 16.26
C LYS A 41 -1.76 -1.29 15.80
N TYR A 42 -1.89 -1.08 14.49
CA TYR A 42 -2.43 0.15 13.90
C TYR A 42 -3.97 0.17 13.81
N LYS A 43 -4.66 -0.90 14.19
CA LYS A 43 -6.13 -1.01 14.10
C LYS A 43 -6.86 0.16 14.78
N ALA A 44 -6.40 0.59 15.96
CA ALA A 44 -7.02 1.68 16.69
C ALA A 44 -6.88 3.02 15.96
N GLN A 45 -5.67 3.33 15.46
CA GLN A 45 -5.42 4.52 14.65
C GLN A 45 -6.24 4.49 13.35
N LEU A 46 -6.22 3.37 12.63
CA LEU A 46 -7.00 3.17 11.40
C LEU A 46 -8.51 3.37 11.63
N SER A 47 -9.04 2.84 12.74
CA SER A 47 -10.47 2.97 13.08
C SER A 47 -10.86 4.39 13.49
N GLY A 48 -9.89 5.21 13.90
CA GLY A 48 -10.09 6.60 14.32
C GLY A 48 -10.01 7.62 13.18
N LEU A 49 -9.54 7.22 11.99
CA LEU A 49 -9.42 8.10 10.84
C LEU A 49 -10.80 8.63 10.40
N LYS A 50 -10.86 9.91 10.05
CA LYS A 50 -12.08 10.59 9.59
C LYS A 50 -11.90 11.13 8.18
N GLY A 51 -12.96 11.07 7.38
CA GLY A 51 -12.91 11.49 5.98
C GLY A 51 -12.07 10.54 5.11
N ASP A 52 -11.58 11.05 3.98
CA ASP A 52 -10.87 10.25 2.97
C ASP A 52 -9.34 10.29 3.13
N ILE A 53 -8.85 10.55 4.35
CA ILE A 53 -7.42 10.74 4.62
C ILE A 53 -6.66 9.40 4.55
N GLY A 54 -7.37 8.28 4.70
CA GLY A 54 -6.84 6.93 4.60
C GLY A 54 -5.65 6.66 5.54
N GLY A 55 -4.93 5.56 5.32
CA GLY A 55 -3.75 5.20 6.13
C GLY A 55 -2.54 6.15 5.96
N ARG A 56 -2.67 7.26 5.22
CA ARG A 56 -1.56 8.13 4.83
C ARG A 56 -0.92 8.86 6.01
N GLU A 57 -1.71 9.23 7.02
CA GLU A 57 -1.19 9.85 8.25
C GLU A 57 -0.33 8.86 9.05
N ILE A 58 -0.79 7.62 9.19
CA ILE A 58 -0.06 6.57 9.90
C ILE A 58 1.31 6.31 9.23
N ILE A 59 1.37 6.31 7.89
CA ILE A 59 2.65 6.16 7.16
C ILE A 59 3.60 7.33 7.46
N LYS A 60 3.08 8.56 7.54
CA LYS A 60 3.91 9.76 7.82
C LYS A 60 4.40 9.80 9.26
N GLU A 61 3.59 9.34 10.20
CA GLU A 61 3.90 9.34 11.63
C GLU A 61 4.87 8.23 12.04
N HIS A 62 4.93 7.12 11.27
CA HIS A 62 5.72 5.92 11.60
C HIS A 62 6.71 5.53 10.49
N PRO A 63 7.57 6.44 9.98
CA PRO A 63 8.47 6.16 8.86
C PRO A 63 9.46 5.03 9.14
N GLU A 64 9.88 4.86 10.40
CA GLU A 64 10.79 3.81 10.85
C GLU A 64 10.17 2.42 10.85
N ASP A 65 8.84 2.33 10.82
CA ASP A 65 8.08 1.07 10.85
C ASP A 65 7.61 0.62 9.47
N ILE A 66 8.06 1.32 8.43
CA ILE A 66 7.78 1.00 7.03
C ILE A 66 8.80 -0.03 6.51
N LEU A 67 8.26 -1.06 5.89
CA LEU A 67 8.94 -1.98 4.98
C LEU A 67 8.56 -1.64 3.54
N GLU A 68 9.54 -1.29 2.72
CA GLU A 68 9.34 -1.20 1.27
C GLU A 68 9.64 -2.55 0.62
N VAL A 69 8.68 -3.10 -0.12
CA VAL A 69 8.80 -4.40 -0.77
C VAL A 69 8.83 -4.21 -2.28
N ALA A 70 9.99 -4.41 -2.89
CA ALA A 70 10.12 -4.37 -4.34
C ALA A 70 9.32 -5.52 -4.99
N VAL A 71 8.51 -5.19 -5.99
CA VAL A 71 7.71 -6.14 -6.77
C VAL A 71 7.82 -5.85 -8.26
N GLU A 72 7.61 -6.86 -9.10
CA GLU A 72 7.64 -6.78 -10.57
C GLU A 72 6.23 -6.60 -11.17
N CYS A 73 5.38 -5.82 -10.49
CA CYS A 73 3.98 -5.60 -10.88
C CYS A 73 3.70 -4.10 -11.03
N GLU A 74 3.63 -3.61 -12.27
CA GLU A 74 3.27 -2.21 -12.53
C GLU A 74 1.86 -1.86 -12.01
N GLY A 75 0.97 -2.84 -11.95
CA GLY A 75 -0.41 -2.67 -11.46
C GLY A 75 -0.51 -2.07 -10.06
N ILE A 76 0.54 -2.15 -9.24
CA ILE A 76 0.58 -1.53 -7.91
C ILE A 76 0.58 -0.01 -7.94
N VAL A 77 1.05 0.62 -9.03
CA VAL A 77 1.08 2.09 -9.22
C VAL A 77 -0.01 2.62 -10.16
N ILE A 78 -0.82 1.74 -10.75
CA ILE A 78 -1.91 2.16 -11.63
C ILE A 78 -3.13 2.53 -10.79
N ASP A 79 -3.54 3.79 -10.91
CA ASP A 79 -4.79 4.31 -10.37
C ASP A 79 -5.79 4.53 -11.51
N ILE A 80 -7.03 4.08 -11.33
CA ILE A 80 -8.09 4.08 -12.34
C ILE A 80 -9.12 5.17 -12.05
N ASP A 81 -8.99 5.92 -10.96
CA ASP A 81 -9.97 6.93 -10.55
C ASP A 81 -10.02 8.15 -11.50
N THR A 82 -9.17 8.19 -12.54
CA THR A 82 -9.26 9.19 -13.60
C THR A 82 -10.09 8.67 -14.78
N ILE A 83 -11.42 8.76 -14.67
CA ILE A 83 -12.26 8.86 -15.87
C ILE A 83 -11.96 10.23 -16.48
N THR A 84 -11.02 10.29 -17.42
CA THR A 84 -11.08 11.35 -18.43
C THR A 84 -12.44 11.22 -19.07
N GLN A 85 -13.36 12.14 -18.76
CA GLN A 85 -14.58 12.33 -19.53
C GLN A 85 -14.13 12.46 -20.99
N SER A 86 -14.37 11.42 -21.78
CA SER A 86 -14.22 11.51 -23.21
C SER A 86 -15.31 12.46 -23.67
N SER A 87 -14.92 13.68 -24.03
CA SER A 87 -15.79 14.59 -24.76
C SER A 87 -16.25 13.87 -26.03
N ALA A 88 -17.55 13.61 -26.11
CA ALA A 88 -18.27 13.35 -27.34
C ALA A 88 -19.15 14.56 -27.63
#